data_AF-A0A5C1AG92-F1
#
_entry.id   AF-A0A5C1AG92-F1
#
_cell.length_a   1.000
_cell.length_b   1.000
_cell.length_c   1.000
_cell.angle_alpha   90.00
_cell.angle_beta   90.00
_cell.angle_gamma   90.00
#
_symmetry.space_group_name_H-M   'P 1'
#
loop_
_entity.id
_entity.type
_entity.pdbx_description
1 polymer ?
#
loop_
_entity_poly.entity_id
_entity_poly.type
_entity_poly.pdbx_seq_one_letter_code
_entity_poly.pdbx_strand_id
1 'polypeptide(L)'
;MSLETIIDFPCRVKKDLGHGDPRAGTPVLLDLIAVRERIEQVRASTRPDYLSVDLPVRLLRMKDGSPVEQSTTLGQLEAEAIALDPHVPVCTNCPVNARRAPFGCVVVVRYPVKKSAERWLLDRVQPPDTIGGAMCLESLIEANADGEPTRDHRTRGLLEAFPGLDRDLPKNVFDKPELTADELLQLLLLSRGKFVPWQSLNILLWFGAIKLEETVPTTADDALKLARLEPVDRAKRAKLFLGQSDSDAGIEDWRNFLKALFVGWVRDVEVLIDSR
;
A
#
# COMPACT_ATOMS: atom_id res chain seq x y z
N MET A 1 -6.92 3.70 12.15
CA MET A 1 -6.95 4.29 10.80
C MET A 1 -5.82 3.66 10.00
N SER A 2 -5.95 3.57 8.70
CA SER A 2 -4.95 2.95 7.83
C SER A 2 -5.05 3.52 6.43
N LEU A 3 -3.94 3.51 5.70
CA LEU A 3 -3.94 3.66 4.26
C LEU A 3 -4.27 2.30 3.65
N GLU A 4 -5.40 2.22 2.96
CA GLU A 4 -5.79 1.00 2.26
C GLU A 4 -5.41 1.09 0.80
N THR A 5 -5.00 -0.03 0.23
CA THR A 5 -4.57 -0.07 -1.16
C THR A 5 -5.05 -1.37 -1.77
N ILE A 6 -5.61 -1.30 -2.97
CA ILE A 6 -6.11 -2.48 -3.69
C ILE A 6 -5.65 -2.49 -5.13
N ILE A 7 -5.20 -3.64 -5.60
CA ILE A 7 -4.91 -3.87 -7.01
C ILE A 7 -6.24 -3.99 -7.77
N ASP A 8 -6.50 -3.10 -8.73
CA ASP A 8 -7.77 -3.01 -9.45
C ASP A 8 -7.91 -4.04 -10.58
N PHE A 9 -7.76 -5.31 -10.21
CA PHE A 9 -7.91 -6.43 -11.12
C PHE A 9 -9.38 -6.90 -11.16
N PRO A 10 -10.01 -7.01 -12.35
CA PRO A 10 -11.39 -7.46 -12.48
C PRO A 10 -11.47 -8.98 -12.28
N CYS A 11 -11.65 -9.42 -11.03
CA CYS A 11 -11.73 -10.84 -10.68
C CYS A 11 -13.17 -11.30 -10.42
N ARG A 12 -13.36 -12.63 -10.45
CA ARG A 12 -14.63 -13.27 -10.12
C ARG A 12 -15.18 -12.85 -8.76
N VAL A 13 -14.34 -12.73 -7.74
CA VAL A 13 -14.78 -12.38 -6.38
C VAL A 13 -15.40 -10.98 -6.34
N LYS A 14 -14.71 -9.98 -6.90
CA LYS A 14 -15.28 -8.63 -7.02
C LYS A 14 -16.57 -8.64 -7.86
N LYS A 15 -16.61 -9.43 -8.94
CA LYS A 15 -17.82 -9.57 -9.75
C LYS A 15 -19.00 -10.16 -8.96
N ASP A 16 -18.75 -11.21 -8.19
CA ASP A 16 -19.77 -11.91 -7.39
C ASP A 16 -20.30 -10.97 -6.29
N LEU A 17 -19.41 -10.26 -5.59
CA LEU A 17 -19.77 -9.27 -4.55
C LEU A 17 -20.46 -8.02 -5.11
N GLY A 18 -20.11 -7.62 -6.32
CA GLY A 18 -20.69 -6.46 -7.01
C GLY A 18 -21.88 -6.78 -7.92
N HIS A 19 -22.54 -7.93 -7.72
CA HIS A 19 -23.71 -8.35 -8.49
C HIS A 19 -23.53 -8.31 -10.02
N GLY A 20 -22.33 -8.67 -10.50
CA GLY A 20 -21.97 -8.67 -11.91
C GLY A 20 -21.02 -7.55 -12.34
N ASP A 21 -20.86 -6.50 -11.54
CA ASP A 21 -19.89 -5.42 -11.77
C ASP A 21 -18.68 -5.52 -10.82
N PRO A 22 -17.48 -5.87 -11.31
CA PRO A 22 -16.30 -5.95 -10.46
C PRO A 22 -15.88 -4.60 -9.85
N ARG A 23 -16.26 -3.45 -10.42
CA ARG A 23 -15.95 -2.14 -9.82
C ARG A 23 -16.83 -1.89 -8.60
N ALA A 24 -18.12 -2.18 -8.70
CA ALA A 24 -19.05 -2.11 -7.58
C ALA A 24 -18.69 -3.08 -6.44
N GLY A 25 -18.06 -4.21 -6.75
CA GLY A 25 -17.63 -5.18 -5.72
C GLY A 25 -16.31 -4.85 -5.02
N THR A 26 -15.51 -3.92 -5.52
CA THR A 26 -14.29 -3.46 -4.83
C THR A 26 -14.59 -2.86 -3.45
N PRO A 27 -15.47 -1.86 -3.29
CA PRO A 27 -15.79 -1.31 -1.97
C PRO A 27 -16.41 -2.36 -1.04
N VAL A 28 -17.29 -3.22 -1.56
CA VAL A 28 -17.87 -4.33 -0.76
C VAL A 28 -16.78 -5.27 -0.23
N LEU A 29 -15.80 -5.62 -1.06
CA LEU A 29 -14.66 -6.45 -0.65
C LEU A 29 -13.83 -5.76 0.45
N LEU A 30 -13.56 -4.47 0.31
CA LEU A 30 -12.80 -3.69 1.30
C LEU A 30 -13.53 -3.63 2.64
N ASP A 31 -14.85 -3.38 2.63
CA ASP A 31 -15.68 -3.37 3.83
C ASP A 31 -15.66 -4.73 4.54
N LEU A 32 -15.83 -5.82 3.80
CA LEU A 32 -15.79 -7.17 4.37
C LEU A 32 -14.41 -7.53 4.96
N ILE A 33 -13.33 -7.10 4.32
CA ILE A 33 -11.96 -7.26 4.85
C ILE A 33 -11.79 -6.45 6.12
N ALA A 34 -12.25 -5.21 6.15
CA ALA A 34 -12.20 -4.33 7.32
C ALA A 34 -12.96 -4.91 8.51
N VAL A 35 -14.15 -5.49 8.25
CA VAL A 35 -14.94 -6.22 9.25
C VAL A 35 -14.13 -7.39 9.80
N ARG A 36 -13.49 -8.19 8.94
CA ARG A 36 -12.66 -9.33 9.36
C ARG A 36 -11.46 -8.88 10.22
N GLU A 37 -10.76 -7.82 9.82
CA GLU A 37 -9.66 -7.26 10.61
C GLU A 37 -10.14 -6.74 11.98
N ARG A 38 -11.32 -6.13 12.02
CA ARG A 38 -11.92 -5.66 13.27
C ARG A 38 -12.30 -6.80 14.21
N ILE A 39 -12.82 -7.91 13.69
CA ILE A 39 -13.08 -9.14 14.47
C ILE A 39 -11.78 -9.62 15.14
N GLU A 40 -10.70 -9.73 14.37
CA GLU A 40 -9.41 -10.17 14.89
C GLU A 40 -8.84 -9.18 15.93
N GLN A 41 -9.01 -7.87 15.71
CA GLN A 41 -8.63 -6.87 16.70
C GLN A 41 -9.39 -7.02 18.01
N VAL A 42 -10.73 -7.18 17.95
CA VAL A 42 -11.58 -7.38 19.13
C VAL A 42 -11.18 -8.64 19.88
N ARG A 43 -10.92 -9.75 19.16
CA ARG A 43 -10.43 -11.00 19.74
C ARG A 43 -9.08 -10.85 20.42
N ALA A 44 -8.14 -10.13 19.80
CA ALA A 44 -6.82 -9.91 20.38
C ALA A 44 -6.86 -8.99 21.63
N SER A 45 -7.80 -8.03 21.69
CA SER A 45 -7.91 -7.09 22.81
C SER A 45 -8.81 -7.57 23.95
N THR A 46 -9.60 -8.62 23.74
CA THR A 46 -10.60 -9.10 24.71
C THR A 46 -10.12 -10.39 25.34
N ARG A 47 -10.27 -10.50 26.67
CA ARG A 47 -9.96 -11.74 27.39
C ARG A 47 -10.88 -12.87 26.89
N PRO A 48 -10.36 -14.10 26.70
CA PRO A 48 -11.16 -15.22 26.19
C PRO A 48 -12.49 -15.44 26.92
N ASP A 49 -12.51 -15.28 28.25
CA ASP A 49 -13.71 -15.49 29.09
C ASP A 49 -14.85 -14.47 28.82
N TYR A 50 -14.54 -13.36 28.14
CA TYR A 50 -15.48 -12.29 27.80
C TYR A 50 -15.82 -12.25 26.31
N LEU A 51 -15.26 -13.16 25.50
CA LEU A 51 -15.60 -13.27 24.09
C LEU A 51 -16.96 -13.98 23.96
N SER A 52 -17.98 -13.23 23.57
CA SER A 52 -19.31 -13.77 23.24
C SER A 52 -19.82 -13.16 21.94
N VAL A 53 -20.74 -13.84 21.27
CA VAL A 53 -21.40 -13.36 20.05
C VAL A 53 -22.19 -12.06 20.27
N ASP A 54 -22.61 -11.81 21.52
CA ASP A 54 -23.37 -10.63 21.92
C ASP A 54 -22.48 -9.47 22.37
N LEU A 55 -21.15 -9.64 22.37
CA LEU A 55 -20.21 -8.59 22.75
C LEU A 55 -20.41 -7.35 21.86
N PRO A 56 -20.79 -6.18 22.42
CA PRO A 56 -21.04 -5.00 21.64
C PRO A 56 -19.73 -4.46 21.05
N VAL A 57 -19.75 -4.17 19.76
CA VAL A 57 -18.65 -3.57 19.01
C VAL A 57 -19.12 -2.26 18.41
N ARG A 58 -18.36 -1.20 18.63
CA ARG A 58 -18.56 0.09 17.96
C ARG A 58 -17.68 0.17 16.74
N LEU A 59 -18.27 0.57 15.62
CA LEU A 59 -17.61 0.81 14.35
C LEU A 59 -17.81 2.26 13.93
N LEU A 60 -16.81 2.83 13.28
CA LEU A 60 -16.96 4.05 12.50
C LEU A 60 -16.96 3.63 11.04
N ARG A 61 -18.12 3.75 10.36
CA ARG A 61 -18.24 3.51 8.91
C ARG A 61 -18.44 4.85 8.21
N MET A 62 -17.85 5.00 7.03
CA MET A 62 -18.14 6.15 6.18
C MET A 62 -19.48 5.92 5.50
N LYS A 63 -20.43 6.84 5.67
CA LYS A 63 -21.72 6.85 4.98
C LYS A 63 -21.94 8.24 4.40
N ASP A 64 -22.10 8.33 3.08
CA ASP A 64 -22.27 9.60 2.36
C ASP A 64 -21.15 10.61 2.68
N GLY A 65 -19.89 10.13 2.79
CA GLY A 65 -18.72 10.96 3.09
C GLY A 65 -18.58 11.39 4.56
N SER A 66 -19.48 10.94 5.44
CA SER A 66 -19.45 11.28 6.87
C SER A 66 -19.19 10.04 7.73
N PRO A 67 -18.33 10.09 8.75
CA PRO A 67 -18.16 8.98 9.69
C PRO A 67 -19.42 8.85 10.57
N VAL A 68 -20.05 7.69 10.52
CA VAL A 68 -21.20 7.33 11.36
C VAL A 68 -20.78 6.24 12.33
N GLU A 69 -20.98 6.50 13.63
CA GLU A 69 -20.80 5.47 14.66
C GLU A 69 -21.98 4.49 14.61
N GLN A 70 -21.68 3.22 14.41
CA GLN A 70 -22.64 2.13 14.40
C GLN A 70 -22.31 1.16 15.53
N SER A 71 -23.31 0.86 16.36
CA SER A 71 -23.23 -0.23 17.34
C SER A 71 -23.70 -1.52 16.68
N THR A 72 -22.90 -2.58 16.82
CA THR A 72 -23.17 -3.94 16.34
C THR A 72 -22.66 -4.95 17.38
N THR A 73 -22.76 -6.24 17.12
CA THR A 73 -22.18 -7.29 17.98
C THR A 73 -21.09 -8.06 17.26
N LEU A 74 -20.23 -8.75 18.01
CA LEU A 74 -19.20 -9.61 17.43
C LEU A 74 -19.80 -10.68 16.50
N GLY A 75 -20.92 -11.31 16.90
CA GLY A 75 -21.59 -12.32 16.08
C GLY A 75 -22.20 -11.77 14.79
N GLN A 76 -22.69 -10.52 14.79
CA GLN A 76 -23.15 -9.85 13.57
C GLN A 76 -22.00 -9.60 12.59
N LEU A 77 -20.83 -9.19 13.11
CA LEU A 77 -19.64 -9.01 12.30
C LEU A 77 -19.13 -10.33 11.73
N GLU A 78 -19.12 -11.40 12.54
CA GLU A 78 -18.78 -12.74 12.08
C GLU A 78 -19.72 -13.21 10.96
N ALA A 79 -21.04 -12.97 11.10
CA ALA A 79 -22.02 -13.29 10.08
C ALA A 79 -21.79 -12.51 8.77
N GLU A 80 -21.39 -11.24 8.85
CA GLU A 80 -21.02 -10.42 7.67
C GLU A 80 -19.74 -10.96 7.01
N ALA A 81 -18.70 -11.25 7.80
CA ALA A 81 -17.41 -11.74 7.30
C ALA A 81 -17.48 -13.14 6.65
N ILE A 82 -18.46 -13.98 7.03
CA ILE A 82 -18.70 -15.30 6.42
C ILE A 82 -18.90 -15.20 4.90
N ALA A 83 -19.37 -14.06 4.38
CA ALA A 83 -19.50 -13.83 2.94
C ALA A 83 -18.17 -13.99 2.17
N LEU A 84 -17.02 -13.84 2.84
CA LEU A 84 -15.71 -14.04 2.22
C LEU A 84 -15.30 -15.51 2.12
N ASP A 85 -15.80 -16.40 2.96
CA ASP A 85 -15.30 -17.77 3.07
C ASP A 85 -15.42 -18.59 1.77
N PRO A 86 -16.53 -18.53 1.01
CA PRO A 86 -16.63 -19.19 -0.29
C PRO A 86 -15.58 -18.74 -1.32
N HIS A 87 -15.04 -17.54 -1.14
CA HIS A 87 -14.09 -16.92 -2.07
C HIS A 87 -12.62 -17.19 -1.71
N VAL A 88 -12.33 -17.68 -0.50
CA VAL A 88 -10.97 -17.96 -0.02
C VAL A 88 -10.17 -18.84 -1.00
N PRO A 89 -10.68 -19.99 -1.49
CA PRO A 89 -9.91 -20.86 -2.38
C PRO A 89 -9.52 -20.18 -3.71
N VAL A 90 -10.41 -19.36 -4.26
CA VAL A 90 -10.18 -18.62 -5.52
C VAL A 90 -9.13 -17.53 -5.31
N CYS A 91 -9.16 -16.86 -4.16
CA CYS A 91 -8.21 -15.81 -3.84
C CYS A 91 -6.80 -16.30 -3.53
N THR A 92 -6.65 -17.49 -2.93
CA THR A 92 -5.34 -18.05 -2.56
C THR A 92 -4.40 -18.15 -3.76
N ASN A 93 -4.91 -18.58 -4.92
CA ASN A 93 -4.13 -18.75 -6.16
C ASN A 93 -4.31 -17.57 -7.15
N CYS A 94 -4.83 -16.43 -6.68
CA CYS A 94 -5.10 -15.29 -7.54
C CYS A 94 -3.79 -14.69 -8.11
N PRO A 95 -3.71 -14.37 -9.41
CA PRO A 95 -2.51 -13.82 -10.03
C PRO A 95 -2.09 -12.44 -9.50
N VAL A 96 -2.99 -11.76 -8.78
CA VAL A 96 -2.74 -10.47 -8.11
C VAL A 96 -2.63 -10.59 -6.58
N ASN A 97 -2.36 -11.79 -6.07
CA ASN A 97 -2.15 -12.02 -4.65
C ASN A 97 -0.75 -11.54 -4.20
N ALA A 98 -0.61 -10.25 -3.93
CA ALA A 98 0.65 -9.64 -3.50
C ALA A 98 1.12 -10.12 -2.12
N ARG A 99 0.18 -10.45 -1.21
CA ARG A 99 0.48 -10.92 0.15
C ARG A 99 0.69 -12.44 0.28
N ARG A 100 0.42 -13.21 -0.79
CA ARG A 100 0.39 -14.68 -0.76
C ARG A 100 -0.56 -15.24 0.31
N ALA A 101 -1.67 -14.55 0.53
CA ALA A 101 -2.74 -14.92 1.46
C ALA A 101 -4.10 -14.66 0.80
N PRO A 102 -5.21 -15.24 1.28
CA PRO A 102 -6.54 -14.90 0.77
C PRO A 102 -6.76 -13.39 0.76
N PHE A 103 -7.34 -12.88 -0.34
CA PHE A 103 -7.56 -11.46 -0.61
C PHE A 103 -6.30 -10.59 -0.61
N GLY A 104 -5.13 -11.17 -0.87
CA GLY A 104 -3.85 -10.45 -0.86
C GLY A 104 -3.65 -9.43 -1.98
N CYS A 105 -4.68 -9.11 -2.77
CA CYS A 105 -4.72 -7.90 -3.60
C CYS A 105 -5.00 -6.63 -2.77
N VAL A 106 -5.49 -6.78 -1.52
CA VAL A 106 -5.66 -5.69 -0.56
C VAL A 106 -4.46 -5.66 0.38
N VAL A 107 -3.82 -4.50 0.45
CA VAL A 107 -2.69 -4.21 1.32
C VAL A 107 -2.99 -2.97 2.15
N VAL A 108 -2.44 -2.94 3.35
CA VAL A 108 -2.77 -1.92 4.34
C VAL A 108 -1.47 -1.38 4.92
N VAL A 109 -1.36 -0.06 5.04
CA VAL A 109 -0.35 0.60 5.87
C VAL A 109 -1.05 1.15 7.10
N ARG A 110 -0.73 0.58 8.27
CA ARG A 110 -1.40 0.93 9.52
C ARG A 110 -0.86 2.24 10.07
N TYR A 111 -1.78 3.06 10.61
CA TYR A 111 -1.42 4.22 11.42
C TYR A 111 -1.44 3.89 12.93
N PRO A 112 -0.57 4.50 13.73
CA PRO A 112 0.49 5.44 13.29
C PRO A 112 1.61 4.73 12.52
N VAL A 113 2.13 5.37 11.45
CA VAL A 113 3.33 4.86 10.75
C VAL A 113 4.51 5.00 11.71
N LYS A 114 5.19 3.89 11.96
CA LYS A 114 6.30 3.87 12.90
C LYS A 114 7.52 4.62 12.39
N LYS A 115 8.27 5.21 13.32
CA LYS A 115 9.54 5.89 13.02
C LYS A 115 10.54 4.98 12.28
N SER A 116 10.60 3.69 12.66
CA SER A 116 11.41 2.66 11.99
C SER A 116 11.01 2.44 10.53
N ALA A 117 9.71 2.42 10.26
CA ALA A 117 9.17 2.26 8.91
C ALA A 117 9.44 3.48 8.02
N GLU A 118 9.34 4.69 8.58
CA GLU A 118 9.74 5.93 7.89
C GLU A 118 11.24 5.94 7.55
N ARG A 119 12.10 5.58 8.52
CA ARG A 119 13.55 5.47 8.29
C ARG A 119 13.85 4.44 7.20
N TRP A 120 13.21 3.28 7.25
CA TRP A 120 13.39 2.22 6.25
C TRP A 120 13.03 2.68 4.82
N LEU A 121 11.94 3.46 4.67
CA LEU A 121 11.57 4.04 3.38
C LEU A 121 12.64 5.02 2.89
N LEU A 122 13.05 5.98 3.73
CA LEU A 122 14.07 6.96 3.39
C LEU A 122 15.38 6.30 2.98
N ASP A 123 15.84 5.30 3.74
CA ASP A 123 17.10 4.62 3.47
C ASP A 123 17.05 3.80 2.17
N ARG A 124 15.86 3.40 1.71
CA ARG A 124 15.68 2.67 0.43
C ARG A 124 15.65 3.56 -0.80
N VAL A 125 15.41 4.85 -0.67
CA VAL A 125 15.43 5.74 -1.85
C VAL A 125 16.82 5.68 -2.48
N GLN A 126 16.89 5.37 -3.77
CA GLN A 126 18.18 5.24 -4.44
C GLN A 126 18.96 6.57 -4.43
N PRO A 127 20.29 6.54 -4.53
CA PRO A 127 21.12 7.73 -4.63
C PRO A 127 20.73 8.64 -5.81
N PRO A 128 20.85 9.98 -5.68
CA PRO A 128 20.44 10.93 -6.72
C PRO A 128 21.11 10.78 -8.10
N ASP A 129 22.29 10.16 -8.16
CA ASP A 129 23.04 9.89 -9.39
C ASP A 129 22.55 8.63 -10.15
N THR A 130 21.64 7.87 -9.54
CA THR A 130 20.91 6.78 -10.21
C THR A 130 19.62 7.29 -10.85
N ILE A 131 19.13 6.60 -11.87
CA ILE A 131 17.84 6.92 -12.50
C ILE A 131 16.68 6.92 -11.49
N GLY A 132 16.67 5.96 -10.54
CA GLY A 132 15.61 5.87 -9.53
C GLY A 132 15.61 7.05 -8.58
N GLY A 133 16.79 7.45 -8.08
CA GLY A 133 16.93 8.61 -7.20
C GLY A 133 16.62 9.91 -7.93
N ALA A 134 17.14 10.09 -9.15
CA ALA A 134 16.86 11.27 -9.97
C ALA A 134 15.36 11.44 -10.24
N MET A 135 14.67 10.38 -10.66
CA MET A 135 13.22 10.42 -10.90
C MET A 135 12.41 10.72 -9.63
N CYS A 136 12.88 10.27 -8.46
CA CYS A 136 12.23 10.60 -7.17
C CYS A 136 12.32 12.10 -6.90
N LEU A 137 13.52 12.69 -7.02
CA LEU A 137 13.74 14.11 -6.78
C LEU A 137 13.00 14.98 -7.80
N GLU A 138 13.02 14.59 -9.08
CA GLU A 138 12.25 15.26 -10.14
C GLU A 138 10.75 15.24 -9.81
N SER A 139 10.20 14.10 -9.39
CA SER A 139 8.78 14.00 -9.02
C SER A 139 8.41 14.88 -7.82
N LEU A 140 9.33 15.04 -6.85
CA LEU A 140 9.13 15.94 -5.71
C LEU A 140 9.07 17.40 -6.17
N ILE A 141 9.98 17.80 -7.07
CA ILE A 141 10.04 19.16 -7.62
C ILE A 141 8.80 19.45 -8.47
N GLU A 142 8.44 18.55 -9.38
CA GLU A 142 7.27 18.71 -10.25
C GLU A 142 5.96 18.81 -9.46
N ALA A 143 5.85 18.04 -8.37
CA ALA A 143 4.70 18.09 -7.49
C ALA A 143 4.72 19.29 -6.52
N ASN A 144 5.80 20.07 -6.49
CA ASN A 144 6.07 21.07 -5.46
C ASN A 144 5.85 20.49 -4.05
N ALA A 145 6.35 19.28 -3.82
CA ALA A 145 6.22 18.58 -2.56
C ALA A 145 7.14 19.21 -1.51
N ASP A 146 6.54 19.80 -0.48
CA ASP A 146 7.22 20.49 0.62
C ASP A 146 7.00 19.80 1.98
N GLY A 147 6.25 18.70 1.98
CA GLY A 147 5.88 17.90 3.14
C GLY A 147 4.78 18.49 4.02
N GLU A 148 4.20 19.66 3.69
CA GLU A 148 3.21 20.33 4.55
C GLU A 148 1.99 19.45 4.86
N PRO A 149 1.38 18.77 3.88
CA PRO A 149 0.26 17.88 4.16
C PRO A 149 0.65 16.69 5.05
N THR A 150 1.86 16.16 4.91
CA THR A 150 2.36 15.07 5.76
C THR A 150 2.60 15.54 7.19
N ARG A 151 3.13 16.77 7.37
CA ARG A 151 3.29 17.37 8.70
C ARG A 151 1.95 17.49 9.43
N ASP A 152 0.86 17.85 8.74
CA ASP A 152 -0.48 17.84 9.32
C ASP A 152 -0.94 16.42 9.74
N HIS A 153 -0.57 15.38 8.99
CA HIS A 153 -0.82 14.00 9.43
C HIS A 153 -0.06 13.66 10.73
N ARG A 154 1.15 14.22 10.93
CA ARG A 154 1.92 14.03 12.17
C ARG A 154 1.23 14.67 13.37
N THR A 155 0.71 15.89 13.25
CA THR A 155 0.02 16.57 14.36
C THR A 155 -1.25 15.84 14.79
N ARG A 156 -1.86 15.08 13.87
CA ARG A 156 -3.00 14.17 14.12
C ARG A 156 -2.59 12.80 14.66
N GLY A 157 -1.30 12.56 14.92
CA GLY A 157 -0.78 11.30 15.45
C GLY A 157 -0.82 10.14 14.46
N LEU A 158 -0.86 10.41 13.15
CA LEU A 158 -0.80 9.37 12.12
C LEU A 158 0.63 8.92 11.79
N LEU A 159 1.65 9.66 12.21
CA LEU A 159 3.05 9.24 12.10
C LEU A 159 3.75 9.43 13.44
N GLU A 160 4.59 8.49 13.83
CA GLU A 160 5.26 8.49 15.13
C GLU A 160 6.45 9.45 15.19
N ALA A 161 7.19 9.65 14.08
CA ALA A 161 8.32 10.57 14.10
C ALA A 161 7.82 12.02 14.19
N PHE A 162 8.31 12.78 15.15
CA PHE A 162 8.03 14.22 15.26
C PHE A 162 9.27 14.94 15.85
N PRO A 163 9.97 15.80 15.08
CA PRO A 163 9.73 16.12 13.66
C PRO A 163 9.95 14.92 12.72
N GLY A 164 9.56 15.09 11.45
CA GLY A 164 9.82 14.09 10.40
C GLY A 164 11.31 13.81 10.23
N LEU A 165 11.62 12.60 9.78
CA LEU A 165 13.00 12.19 9.52
C LEU A 165 13.54 12.82 8.25
N ASP A 166 14.85 13.00 8.21
CA ASP A 166 15.61 13.46 7.05
C ASP A 166 16.74 12.48 6.70
N ARG A 167 17.27 12.68 5.50
CA ARG A 167 18.46 12.01 4.98
C ARG A 167 19.24 12.99 4.12
N ASP A 168 20.48 13.27 4.52
CA ASP A 168 21.41 14.04 3.71
C ASP A 168 21.62 13.39 2.35
N LEU A 169 21.59 14.21 1.30
CA LEU A 169 21.88 13.79 -0.06
C LEU A 169 23.28 14.25 -0.45
N PRO A 170 24.03 13.45 -1.21
CA PRO A 170 25.25 13.93 -1.83
C PRO A 170 24.92 15.07 -2.80
N LYS A 171 25.93 15.89 -3.14
CA LYS A 171 25.78 16.93 -4.16
C LYS A 171 25.18 16.33 -5.44
N ASN A 172 24.10 16.91 -5.92
CA ASN A 172 23.31 16.39 -7.02
C ASN A 172 22.86 17.53 -7.95
N VAL A 173 22.34 17.16 -9.12
CA VAL A 173 21.95 18.09 -10.19
C VAL A 173 20.68 18.90 -9.88
N PHE A 174 19.97 18.54 -8.80
CA PHE A 174 18.74 19.21 -8.37
C PHE A 174 18.99 20.24 -7.25
N ASP A 175 20.26 20.42 -6.84
CA ASP A 175 20.67 21.31 -5.74
C ASP A 175 19.89 21.08 -4.42
N LYS A 176 19.35 19.86 -4.23
CA LYS A 176 18.59 19.48 -3.03
C LYS A 176 19.53 18.81 -2.01
N PRO A 177 19.79 19.42 -0.84
CA PRO A 177 20.78 18.90 0.11
C PRO A 177 20.26 17.74 0.97
N GLU A 178 18.94 17.62 1.13
CA GLU A 178 18.32 16.62 2.00
C GLU A 178 17.00 16.12 1.40
N LEU A 179 16.63 14.88 1.72
CA LEU A 179 15.32 14.31 1.47
C LEU A 179 14.61 14.07 2.80
N THR A 180 13.40 14.62 2.94
CA THR A 180 12.60 14.41 4.16
C THR A 180 11.56 13.29 3.97
N ALA A 181 11.21 12.62 5.06
CA ALA A 181 10.12 11.64 5.07
C ALA A 181 8.78 12.31 4.72
N ASP A 182 8.60 13.59 5.09
CA ASP A 182 7.37 14.34 4.85
C ASP A 182 7.10 14.54 3.36
N GLU A 183 8.12 14.97 2.62
CA GLU A 183 8.09 15.12 1.17
C GLU A 183 7.84 13.79 0.46
N LEU A 184 8.58 12.74 0.86
CA LEU A 184 8.44 11.40 0.28
C LEU A 184 7.03 10.82 0.50
N LEU A 185 6.52 10.91 1.73
CA LEU A 185 5.20 10.40 2.08
C LEU A 185 4.08 11.25 1.49
N GLN A 186 4.29 12.54 1.23
CA GLN A 186 3.32 13.36 0.51
C GLN A 186 3.04 12.78 -0.88
N LEU A 187 4.08 12.37 -1.62
CA LEU A 187 3.89 11.71 -2.90
C LEU A 187 3.21 10.34 -2.76
N LEU A 188 3.58 9.53 -1.77
CA LEU A 188 3.03 8.18 -1.64
C LEU A 188 1.59 8.14 -1.13
N LEU A 189 1.27 8.97 -0.14
CA LEU A 189 -0.01 8.96 0.57
C LEU A 189 -1.04 9.85 -0.10
N LEU A 190 -0.62 10.94 -0.76
CA LEU A 190 -1.51 11.97 -1.30
C LEU A 190 -1.55 11.99 -2.83
N SER A 191 -0.94 10.98 -3.46
CA SER A 191 -1.22 10.67 -4.86
C SER A 191 -2.70 10.35 -5.02
N ARG A 192 -3.38 11.12 -5.89
CA ARG A 192 -4.84 11.23 -6.05
C ARG A 192 -5.53 9.89 -6.38
N GLY A 193 -5.74 9.05 -5.37
CA GLY A 193 -6.63 7.88 -5.38
C GLY A 193 -6.14 6.64 -6.13
N LYS A 194 -5.13 6.75 -7.00
CA LYS A 194 -4.57 5.58 -7.71
C LYS A 194 -3.18 5.80 -8.29
N PHE A 195 -2.46 4.69 -8.47
CA PHE A 195 -1.26 4.60 -9.31
C PHE A 195 -1.56 3.76 -10.55
N VAL A 196 -1.32 4.35 -11.73
CA VAL A 196 -1.31 3.58 -12.98
C VAL A 196 0.01 2.80 -13.12
N PRO A 197 0.09 1.76 -13.98
CA PRO A 197 1.26 0.87 -14.06
C PRO A 197 2.62 1.57 -14.19
N TRP A 198 2.72 2.64 -14.98
CA TRP A 198 3.99 3.37 -15.12
C TRP A 198 4.38 4.16 -13.86
N GLN A 199 3.41 4.69 -13.11
CA GLN A 199 3.68 5.34 -11.82
C GLN A 199 4.14 4.32 -10.78
N SER A 200 3.51 3.13 -10.78
CA SER A 200 3.97 2.01 -9.96
C SER A 200 5.42 1.62 -10.28
N LEU A 201 5.79 1.56 -11.57
CA LEU A 201 7.18 1.33 -11.97
C LEU A 201 8.12 2.43 -11.45
N ASN A 202 7.76 3.70 -11.58
CA ASN A 202 8.58 4.81 -11.12
C ASN A 202 8.86 4.70 -9.61
N ILE A 203 7.83 4.46 -8.81
CA ILE A 203 7.98 4.28 -7.35
C ILE A 203 8.88 3.09 -7.03
N LEU A 204 8.74 1.97 -7.77
CA LEU A 204 9.63 0.83 -7.59
C LEU A 204 11.08 1.16 -7.94
N LEU A 205 11.33 1.97 -8.96
CA LEU A 205 12.66 2.47 -9.30
C LEU A 205 13.21 3.38 -8.20
N TRP A 206 12.40 4.30 -7.65
CA TRP A 206 12.80 5.18 -6.56
C TRP A 206 13.41 4.40 -5.40
N PHE A 207 12.78 3.29 -5.01
CA PHE A 207 13.19 2.48 -3.86
C PHE A 207 14.17 1.34 -4.18
N GLY A 208 14.66 1.26 -5.43
CA GLY A 208 15.45 0.10 -5.88
C GLY A 208 14.72 -1.22 -5.66
N ALA A 209 13.39 -1.19 -5.73
CA ALA A 209 12.49 -2.29 -5.37
C ALA A 209 12.33 -3.33 -6.46
N ILE A 210 12.94 -3.10 -7.63
CA ILE A 210 12.82 -3.92 -8.81
C ILE A 210 14.21 -4.23 -9.37
N LYS A 211 14.37 -5.47 -9.83
CA LYS A 211 15.53 -5.92 -10.58
C LYS A 211 15.12 -6.30 -11.99
N LEU A 212 15.91 -5.91 -12.98
CA LEU A 212 15.87 -6.44 -14.33
C LEU A 212 17.03 -7.43 -14.47
N GLU A 213 16.74 -8.70 -14.75
CA GLU A 213 17.79 -9.71 -15.00
C GLU A 213 18.84 -9.76 -13.87
N GLU A 214 18.38 -9.77 -12.61
CA GLU A 214 19.17 -9.78 -11.37
C GLU A 214 19.86 -8.45 -10.95
N THR A 215 19.83 -7.43 -11.81
CA THR A 215 20.44 -6.12 -11.55
C THR A 215 19.40 -5.06 -11.18
N VAL A 216 19.71 -4.19 -10.22
CA VAL A 216 18.86 -3.04 -9.91
C VAL A 216 19.12 -1.96 -10.98
N PRO A 217 18.10 -1.46 -11.68
CA PRO A 217 18.26 -0.40 -12.68
C PRO A 217 18.83 0.87 -12.04
N THR A 218 19.95 1.35 -12.59
CA THR A 218 20.59 2.60 -12.15
C THR A 218 20.74 3.62 -13.27
N THR A 219 20.52 3.23 -14.54
CA THR A 219 20.65 4.13 -15.69
C THR A 219 19.33 4.34 -16.44
N ALA A 220 19.26 5.42 -17.24
CA ALA A 220 18.09 5.68 -18.09
C ALA A 220 17.82 4.55 -19.10
N ASP A 221 18.87 3.91 -19.64
CA ASP A 221 18.72 2.78 -20.55
C ASP A 221 18.07 1.57 -19.86
N ASP A 222 18.42 1.30 -18.60
CA ASP A 222 17.80 0.22 -17.82
C ASP A 222 16.33 0.49 -17.51
N ALA A 223 16.00 1.73 -17.16
CA ALA A 223 14.61 2.15 -16.95
C ALA A 223 13.80 2.04 -18.26
N LEU A 224 14.38 2.43 -19.40
CA LEU A 224 13.76 2.29 -20.72
C LEU A 224 13.54 0.82 -21.10
N LYS A 225 14.50 -0.07 -20.81
CA LYS A 225 14.33 -1.52 -21.02
C LYS A 225 13.14 -2.05 -20.23
N LEU A 226 12.98 -1.66 -18.97
CA LEU A 226 11.84 -2.04 -18.14
C LEU A 226 10.51 -1.46 -18.66
N ALA A 227 10.48 -0.18 -18.99
CA ALA A 227 9.27 0.50 -19.48
C ALA A 227 8.76 -0.09 -20.80
N ARG A 228 9.68 -0.59 -21.64
CA ARG A 228 9.36 -1.24 -22.93
C ARG A 228 9.02 -2.73 -22.82
N LEU A 229 9.04 -3.31 -21.61
CA LEU A 229 8.61 -4.70 -21.45
C LEU A 229 7.10 -4.82 -21.65
N GLU A 230 6.74 -5.72 -22.56
CA GLU A 230 5.37 -6.20 -22.70
C GLU A 230 4.90 -6.86 -21.39
N PRO A 231 3.63 -6.68 -20.97
CA PRO A 231 3.11 -7.23 -19.72
C PRO A 231 3.40 -8.72 -19.51
N VAL A 232 3.36 -9.51 -20.59
CA VAL A 232 3.63 -10.96 -20.57
C VAL A 232 5.07 -11.33 -20.21
N ASP A 233 6.02 -10.40 -20.36
CA ASP A 233 7.45 -10.63 -20.09
C ASP A 233 7.93 -9.95 -18.80
N ARG A 234 7.17 -8.99 -18.27
CA ARG A 234 7.49 -8.29 -17.01
C ARG A 234 7.78 -9.28 -15.88
N ALA A 235 6.91 -10.26 -15.65
CA ALA A 235 7.08 -11.25 -14.56
C ALA A 235 8.25 -12.23 -14.78
N LYS A 236 8.69 -12.41 -16.04
CA LYS A 236 9.78 -13.32 -16.39
C LYS A 236 11.15 -12.66 -16.23
N ARG A 237 11.22 -11.38 -16.63
CA ARG A 237 12.49 -10.62 -16.70
C ARG A 237 12.74 -9.74 -15.49
N ALA A 238 11.67 -9.32 -14.82
CA ALA A 238 11.77 -8.48 -13.64
C ALA A 238 11.37 -9.21 -12.37
N LYS A 239 12.06 -8.89 -11.27
CA LYS A 239 11.82 -9.45 -9.94
C LYS A 239 11.74 -8.34 -8.92
N LEU A 240 10.86 -8.52 -7.95
CA LEU A 240 10.79 -7.64 -6.79
C LEU A 240 12.01 -7.87 -5.88
N PHE A 241 12.63 -6.79 -5.43
CA PHE A 241 13.80 -6.79 -4.55
C PHE A 241 13.58 -5.88 -3.34
N LEU A 242 13.18 -6.48 -2.22
CA LEU A 242 12.92 -5.75 -0.97
C LEU A 242 13.96 -6.05 0.13
N GLY A 243 14.90 -6.97 -0.11
CA GLY A 243 15.76 -7.50 0.96
C GLY A 243 15.02 -8.46 1.89
N GLN A 244 15.64 -8.79 3.02
CA GLN A 244 15.08 -9.71 4.02
C GLN A 244 13.81 -9.12 4.67
N SER A 245 12.92 -10.00 5.15
CA SER A 245 11.76 -9.57 5.93
C SER A 245 12.19 -8.95 7.25
N ASP A 246 11.39 -8.02 7.75
CA ASP A 246 11.62 -7.39 9.05
C ASP A 246 10.61 -7.89 10.09
N SER A 247 11.01 -7.88 11.36
CA SER A 247 10.10 -8.15 12.48
C SER A 247 9.16 -6.97 12.76
N ASP A 248 9.52 -5.76 12.29
CA ASP A 248 8.65 -4.60 12.39
C ASP A 248 7.49 -4.68 11.39
N ALA A 249 6.31 -4.89 11.96
CA ALA A 249 5.02 -4.82 11.27
C ALA A 249 4.86 -3.60 10.35
N GLY A 250 5.38 -2.41 10.74
CA GLY A 250 5.27 -1.21 9.92
C GLY A 250 6.14 -1.26 8.65
N ILE A 251 7.30 -1.92 8.73
CA ILE A 251 8.16 -2.14 7.55
C ILE A 251 7.49 -3.16 6.62
N GLU A 252 6.91 -4.24 7.15
CA GLU A 252 6.19 -5.22 6.33
C GLU A 252 4.95 -4.64 5.64
N ASP A 253 4.25 -3.69 6.25
CA ASP A 253 3.16 -2.95 5.62
C ASP A 253 3.64 -2.23 4.34
N TRP A 254 4.74 -1.47 4.41
CA TRP A 254 5.33 -0.81 3.24
C TRP A 254 5.92 -1.79 2.22
N ARG A 255 6.49 -2.91 2.67
CA ARG A 255 6.93 -3.98 1.76
C ARG A 255 5.75 -4.55 1.00
N ASN A 256 4.59 -4.73 1.64
CA ASN A 256 3.37 -5.20 0.99
C ASN A 256 2.80 -4.15 0.03
N PHE A 257 2.86 -2.88 0.37
CA PHE A 257 2.53 -1.79 -0.55
C PHE A 257 3.40 -1.84 -1.82
N LEU A 258 4.72 -1.94 -1.69
CA LEU A 258 5.62 -2.08 -2.85
C LEU A 258 5.40 -3.38 -3.64
N LYS A 259 5.06 -4.50 -2.98
CA LYS A 259 4.62 -5.74 -3.65
C LYS A 259 3.37 -5.47 -4.50
N ALA A 260 2.40 -4.73 -3.98
CA ALA A 260 1.17 -4.40 -4.71
C ALA A 260 1.45 -3.56 -5.95
N LEU A 261 2.32 -2.54 -5.85
CA LEU A 261 2.80 -1.76 -7.00
C LEU A 261 3.48 -2.63 -8.06
N PHE A 262 4.36 -3.55 -7.64
CA PHE A 262 5.02 -4.47 -8.57
C PHE A 262 4.03 -5.39 -9.27
N VAL A 263 3.07 -5.96 -8.54
CA VAL A 263 2.03 -6.80 -9.14
C VAL A 263 1.14 -5.99 -10.08
N GLY A 264 0.75 -4.76 -9.71
CA GLY A 264 0.00 -3.85 -10.57
C GLY A 264 0.73 -3.57 -11.88
N TRP A 265 2.01 -3.21 -11.80
CA TRP A 265 2.86 -3.01 -12.98
C TRP A 265 3.01 -4.30 -13.81
N VAL A 266 3.34 -5.45 -13.21
CA VAL A 266 3.49 -6.72 -13.94
C VAL A 266 2.20 -7.11 -14.67
N ARG A 267 1.04 -6.86 -14.06
CA ARG A 267 -0.27 -7.25 -14.60
C ARG A 267 -0.93 -6.16 -15.44
N ASP A 268 -0.29 -5.00 -15.57
CA ASP A 268 -0.80 -3.84 -16.29
C ASP A 268 -2.17 -3.37 -15.76
N VAL A 269 -2.29 -3.30 -14.44
CA VAL A 269 -3.50 -2.84 -13.75
C VAL A 269 -3.18 -1.74 -12.73
N GLU A 270 -4.17 -0.89 -12.48
CA GLU A 270 -4.06 0.20 -11.52
C GLU A 270 -4.00 -0.32 -10.08
N VAL A 271 -3.36 0.44 -9.21
CA VAL A 271 -3.36 0.22 -7.77
C VAL A 271 -4.07 1.41 -7.12
N LEU A 272 -5.27 1.19 -6.58
CA LEU A 272 -6.06 2.22 -5.93
C LEU A 272 -5.55 2.46 -4.52
N ILE A 273 -5.50 3.72 -4.09
CA ILE A 273 -5.05 4.16 -2.77
C ILE A 273 -6.22 4.82 -2.07
N ASP A 274 -6.39 4.52 -0.79
CA ASP A 274 -7.46 5.05 0.05
C ASP A 274 -8.84 4.87 -0.62
N SER A 275 -9.09 3.67 -1.13
CA SER A 275 -10.21 3.34 -2.01
C SER A 275 -11.57 3.22 -1.29
N ARG A 276 -11.82 4.10 -0.30
CA ARG A 276 -13.08 4.21 0.45
C ARG A 276 -13.80 5.52 0.16
#